data_AF-B2TA58-F1
#
_entry.id   AF-B2TA58-F1
#
_cell.length_a   1.000
_cell.length_b   1.000
_cell.length_c   1.000
_cell.angle_alpha   90.00
_cell.angle_beta   90.00
_cell.angle_gamma   90.00
#
_symmetry.space_group_name_H-M   'P 1'
#
loop_
_entity.id
_entity.type
_entity.pdbx_description
1 polymer ?
#
loop_
_entity_poly.entity_id
_entity_poly.type
_entity_poly.pdbx_seq_one_letter_code
_entity_poly.pdbx_strand_id
1 'polypeptide(L)'
;MLLDHLHDWYIDGIEVDGSDLRIKIHLEAEKRVLVFAGASRCIVNDFLIQNVIYDINIFSSEDDPSRYEEAIARLNESYPWPPEGVKKIAEMRPSVGADITIEFSTVSVLG
;
A
#
# COMPACT_ATOMS: atom_id res chain seq x y z
N MET A 1 10.69 -2.28 9.62
CA MET A 1 12.10 -2.66 9.33
C MET A 1 12.37 -2.91 7.85
N LEU A 2 11.60 -3.71 7.11
CA LEU A 2 11.90 -3.93 5.67
C LEU A 2 11.35 -2.85 4.72
N LEU A 3 10.31 -2.12 5.14
CA LEU A 3 9.67 -1.06 4.33
C LEU A 3 10.30 0.32 4.54
N ASP A 4 10.95 0.52 5.68
CA ASP A 4 11.56 1.78 6.14
C ASP A 4 12.78 2.22 5.27
N HIS A 5 13.16 1.42 4.27
CA HIS A 5 14.28 1.65 3.35
C HIS A 5 13.83 1.69 1.88
N LEU A 6 12.54 1.93 1.62
CA LEU A 6 11.99 1.98 0.27
C LEU A 6 11.83 3.39 -0.30
N HIS A 7 12.41 4.39 0.36
CA HIS A 7 12.55 5.74 -0.20
C HIS A 7 13.28 5.67 -1.56
N ASP A 8 12.81 6.43 -2.55
CA ASP A 8 13.27 6.49 -3.95
C ASP A 8 13.03 5.23 -4.81
N TRP A 9 12.38 4.19 -4.27
CA TRP A 9 11.99 3.05 -5.11
C TRP A 9 10.88 3.43 -6.08
N TYR A 10 10.97 2.92 -7.30
CA TYR A 10 9.97 3.14 -8.34
C TYR A 10 8.91 2.06 -8.29
N ILE A 11 7.64 2.42 -8.53
CA ILE A 11 6.54 1.46 -8.70
C ILE A 11 6.42 1.09 -10.18
N ASP A 12 6.67 -0.18 -10.49
CA ASP A 12 6.58 -0.74 -11.84
C ASP A 12 5.17 -1.23 -12.18
N GLY A 13 4.39 -1.62 -11.18
CA GLY A 13 3.06 -2.13 -11.40
C GLY A 13 2.38 -2.63 -10.14
N ILE A 14 1.06 -2.75 -10.26
CA ILE A 14 0.17 -3.24 -9.23
C ILE A 14 -0.58 -4.44 -9.81
N GLU A 15 -0.54 -5.55 -9.10
CA GLU A 15 -1.11 -6.83 -9.53
C GLU A 15 -1.98 -7.40 -8.41
N VAL A 16 -3.07 -8.08 -8.79
CA VAL A 16 -3.90 -8.85 -7.87
C VAL A 16 -3.68 -10.33 -8.17
N ASP A 17 -3.33 -11.11 -7.16
CA ASP A 17 -3.20 -12.57 -7.22
C ASP A 17 -4.03 -13.20 -6.10
N GLY A 18 -5.21 -13.71 -6.45
CA GLY A 18 -6.19 -14.17 -5.47
C GLY A 18 -6.63 -13.06 -4.53
N SER A 19 -6.34 -13.20 -3.23
CA SER A 19 -6.60 -12.20 -2.19
C SER A 19 -5.41 -11.29 -1.89
N ASP A 20 -4.32 -11.41 -2.65
CA ASP A 20 -3.09 -10.66 -2.40
C ASP A 20 -2.99 -9.49 -3.38
N LEU A 21 -2.66 -8.32 -2.83
CA LEU A 21 -2.26 -7.18 -3.64
C LEU A 21 -0.74 -7.14 -3.69
N ARG A 22 -0.17 -7.13 -4.90
CA ARG A 22 1.26 -7.11 -5.15
C ARG A 22 1.69 -5.80 -5.78
N ILE A 23 2.68 -5.14 -5.19
CA ILE A 23 3.29 -3.93 -5.75
C ILE A 23 4.72 -4.28 -6.17
N LYS A 24 4.95 -4.26 -7.48
CA LYS A 24 6.29 -4.48 -8.06
C LYS A 24 7.05 -3.17 -8.00
N ILE A 25 8.25 -3.23 -7.43
CA ILE A 25 9.09 -2.06 -7.25
C ILE A 25 10.53 -2.34 -7.69
N HIS A 26 11.25 -1.29 -8.06
CA HIS A 26 12.69 -1.39 -8.35
C HIS A 26 13.48 -0.19 -7.83
N LEU A 27 14.77 -0.42 -7.59
CA LEU A 27 15.79 0.60 -7.38
C LEU A 27 17.05 0.15 -8.11
N GLU A 28 17.51 0.95 -9.08
CA GLU A 28 18.60 0.59 -9.99
C GLU A 28 18.36 -0.79 -10.67
N ALA A 29 19.21 -1.79 -10.42
CA ALA A 29 19.08 -3.14 -10.96
C ALA A 29 18.27 -4.08 -10.05
N GLU A 30 17.96 -3.66 -8.82
CA GLU A 30 17.25 -4.48 -7.84
C GLU A 30 15.74 -4.40 -8.06
N LYS A 31 15.06 -5.55 -8.02
CA LYS A 31 13.61 -5.65 -8.11
C LYS A 31 13.07 -6.37 -6.89
N ARG A 32 11.93 -5.90 -6.39
CA ARG A 32 11.22 -6.51 -5.27
C ARG A 32 9.72 -6.49 -5.51
N VAL A 33 9.00 -7.32 -4.77
CA VAL A 33 7.54 -7.32 -4.75
C VAL A 33 7.06 -7.18 -3.32
N LEU A 34 6.32 -6.11 -3.03
CA LEU A 34 5.58 -5.98 -1.78
C LEU A 34 4.29 -6.78 -1.92
N VAL A 35 4.07 -7.73 -1.01
CA VAL A 35 2.88 -8.59 -1.01
C VAL A 35 2.04 -8.25 0.20
N PHE A 36 0.88 -7.64 -0.04
CA PHE A 36 -0.14 -7.34 0.95
C PHE A 36 -1.18 -8.45 0.93
N ALA A 37 -1.00 -9.44 1.80
CA ALA A 37 -1.85 -10.62 1.84
C ALA A 37 -3.19 -10.32 2.52
N GLY A 38 -4.25 -10.94 2.00
CA GLY A 38 -5.61 -10.70 2.46
C GLY A 38 -6.04 -9.25 2.29
N ALA A 39 -5.60 -8.61 1.20
CA ALA A 39 -6.02 -7.27 0.83
C ALA A 39 -7.51 -7.26 0.50
N SER A 40 -8.25 -6.35 1.11
CA SER A 40 -9.70 -6.20 0.90
C SER A 40 -10.04 -4.99 0.05
N ARG A 41 -9.29 -3.89 0.21
CA ARG A 41 -9.52 -2.63 -0.51
C ARG A 41 -8.19 -1.97 -0.85
N CYS A 42 -8.16 -1.31 -2.00
CA CYS A 42 -7.04 -0.51 -2.46
C CYS A 42 -7.60 0.69 -3.22
N ILE A 43 -7.03 1.86 -2.98
CA ILE A 43 -7.24 3.06 -3.79
C ILE A 43 -5.87 3.59 -4.22
N VAL A 44 -5.76 3.90 -5.50
CA VAL A 44 -4.55 4.44 -6.12
C VAL A 44 -4.95 5.74 -6.79
N ASN A 45 -4.36 6.84 -6.33
CA ASN A 45 -4.52 8.16 -6.93
C ASN A 45 -3.25 8.53 -7.68
N ASP A 46 -3.40 9.34 -8.73
CA ASP A 46 -2.29 9.97 -9.46
C ASP A 46 -1.20 8.98 -9.94
N PHE A 47 -1.60 7.82 -10.45
CA PHE A 47 -0.65 6.84 -11.01
C PHE A 47 -0.05 7.36 -12.33
N LEU A 48 1.15 7.91 -12.25
CA LEU A 48 1.86 8.53 -13.38
C LEU A 48 2.76 7.51 -14.09
N ILE A 49 3.45 7.96 -15.14
CA ILE A 49 4.53 7.16 -15.78
C ILE A 49 5.72 6.99 -14.83
N GLN A 50 5.98 7.99 -13.99
CA GLN A 50 7.00 7.94 -12.93
C GLN A 50 6.31 7.94 -11.57
N ASN A 51 6.44 6.86 -10.82
CA ASN A 51 5.90 6.73 -9.47
C ASN A 51 7.05 6.41 -8.52
N VAL A 52 7.42 7.37 -7.68
CA VAL A 52 8.57 7.26 -6.76
C VAL A 52 8.06 7.30 -5.33
N ILE A 53 8.43 6.30 -4.55
CA ILE A 53 8.04 6.17 -3.15
C ILE A 53 8.83 7.17 -2.31
N TYR A 54 8.12 8.01 -1.54
CA TYR A 54 8.72 8.80 -0.47
C TYR A 54 8.75 8.00 0.82
N ASP A 55 7.59 7.46 1.22
CA ASP A 55 7.43 6.81 2.51
C ASP A 55 6.32 5.75 2.46
N ILE A 56 6.42 4.74 3.32
CA ILE A 56 5.38 3.72 3.53
C ILE A 56 5.10 3.62 5.01
N ASN A 57 3.87 3.97 5.40
CA ASN A 57 3.41 3.86 6.76
C ASN A 57 2.46 2.67 6.90
N ILE A 58 2.63 1.89 7.96
CA ILE A 58 1.71 0.82 8.33
C ILE A 58 1.21 1.06 9.74
N PHE A 59 -0.10 1.04 9.91
CA PHE A 59 -0.76 1.27 11.19
C PHE A 59 -2.09 0.51 11.25
N SER A 60 -2.56 0.28 12.46
CA SER A 60 -3.88 -0.27 12.76
C SER A 60 -4.72 0.75 13.52
N SER A 61 -5.99 0.42 13.76
CA SER A 61 -6.88 1.22 14.58
C SER A 61 -6.41 1.34 16.03
N GLU A 62 -5.56 0.44 16.52
CA GLU A 62 -4.99 0.50 17.87
C GLU A 62 -3.76 1.42 17.93
N ASP A 63 -3.01 1.52 16.84
CA ASP A 63 -1.79 2.34 16.77
C ASP A 63 -2.12 3.84 16.61
N ASP A 64 -3.05 4.18 15.70
CA ASP A 64 -3.48 5.55 15.41
C ASP A 64 -4.95 5.57 14.95
N PRO A 65 -5.91 5.65 15.90
CA PRO A 65 -7.34 5.58 15.59
C PRO A 65 -7.81 6.67 14.61
N SER A 66 -7.34 7.91 14.78
CA SER A 66 -7.72 9.04 13.93
C SER A 66 -7.27 8.84 12.49
N ARG A 67 -5.99 8.49 12.29
CA ARG A 67 -5.45 8.27 10.94
C ARG A 67 -6.09 7.04 10.29
N TYR A 68 -6.42 6.02 11.08
CA TYR A 68 -7.16 4.85 10.62
C TYR A 68 -8.53 5.24 10.08
N GLU A 69 -9.32 6.04 10.80
CA GLU A 69 -10.63 6.52 10.31
C GLU A 69 -10.50 7.33 9.01
N GLU A 70 -9.50 8.20 8.90
CA GLU A 70 -9.23 8.96 7.67
C GLU A 70 -8.86 8.07 6.48
N ALA A 71 -8.08 7.00 6.71
CA ALA A 71 -7.75 6.02 5.68
C ALA A 71 -8.99 5.22 5.25
N ILE A 72 -9.85 4.83 6.19
CA ILE A 72 -11.12 4.15 5.89
C ILE A 72 -12.04 5.06 5.08
N ALA A 73 -12.13 6.34 5.41
CA ALA A 73 -12.92 7.31 4.65
C ALA A 73 -12.48 7.38 3.18
N ARG A 74 -11.17 7.42 2.92
CA ARG A 74 -10.61 7.36 1.55
C ARG A 74 -10.91 6.04 0.85
N LEU A 75 -10.75 4.91 1.53
CA LEU A 75 -11.06 3.60 0.95
C LEU A 75 -12.55 3.41 0.62
N ASN A 76 -13.45 4.09 1.34
CA ASN A 76 -14.87 4.07 1.03
C ASN A 76 -15.20 4.74 -0.31
N GLU A 77 -14.31 5.59 -0.83
CA GLU A 77 -14.46 6.18 -2.17
C GLU A 77 -14.29 5.13 -3.28
N SER A 78 -13.51 4.06 -3.04
CA SER A 78 -13.36 2.95 -3.99
C SER A 78 -14.37 1.84 -3.74
N TYR A 79 -14.51 1.38 -2.50
CA TYR A 79 -15.46 0.32 -2.13
C TYR A 79 -15.98 0.54 -0.69
N PRO A 80 -17.28 0.85 -0.53
CA PRO A 80 -17.83 1.30 0.76
C PRO A 80 -18.17 0.16 1.73
N TRP A 81 -17.93 -1.10 1.35
CA TRP A 81 -18.28 -2.23 2.20
C TRP A 81 -17.10 -2.57 3.12
N PRO A 82 -17.33 -2.60 4.45
CA PRO A 82 -16.28 -2.90 5.41
C PRO A 82 -15.80 -4.36 5.26
N PRO A 83 -14.51 -4.63 5.51
CA PRO A 83 -13.97 -5.99 5.46
C PRO A 83 -14.54 -6.86 6.58
N GLU A 84 -14.45 -8.18 6.39
CA GLU A 84 -14.62 -9.12 7.50
C GLU A 84 -13.37 -9.10 8.39
N GLY A 85 -13.50 -8.53 9.59
CA GLY A 85 -12.48 -8.51 10.63
C GLY A 85 -11.59 -7.27 10.66
N VAL A 86 -10.69 -7.22 11.65
CA VAL A 86 -9.74 -6.12 11.84
C VAL A 86 -8.61 -6.23 10.83
N LYS A 87 -8.35 -5.15 10.10
CA LYS A 87 -7.30 -5.04 9.08
C LYS A 87 -6.31 -3.94 9.45
N LYS A 88 -5.13 -3.98 8.83
CA LYS A 88 -4.14 -2.90 8.89
C LYS A 88 -4.28 -2.03 7.65
N ILE A 89 -3.78 -0.80 7.76
CA ILE A 89 -3.66 0.13 6.65
C ILE A 89 -2.19 0.27 6.28
N ALA A 90 -1.93 0.29 4.97
CA ALA A 90 -0.67 0.75 4.41
C ALA A 90 -0.95 2.01 3.59
N GLU A 91 -0.23 3.08 3.89
CA GLU A 91 -0.18 4.29 3.08
C GLU A 91 1.20 4.41 2.46
N MET A 92 1.26 4.33 1.13
CA MET A 92 2.46 4.60 0.36
C MET A 92 2.36 6.00 -0.23
N ARG A 93 3.17 6.92 0.32
CA ARG A 93 3.18 8.32 -0.08
C ARG A 93 4.19 8.53 -1.20
N PRO A 94 3.82 9.28 -2.25
CA PRO A 94 4.71 9.54 -3.36
C PRO A 94 5.65 10.72 -3.08
N SER A 95 6.90 10.61 -3.54
CA SER A 95 7.70 11.78 -3.91
C SER A 95 7.19 12.33 -5.26
N VAL A 96 6.76 11.42 -6.14
CA VAL A 96 6.13 11.71 -7.45
C VAL A 96 5.13 10.60 -7.77
N GLY A 97 3.96 10.95 -8.30
CA GLY A 97 3.00 9.99 -8.84
C GLY A 97 2.11 9.35 -7.77
N ALA A 98 2.09 8.02 -7.74
CA ALA A 98 1.06 7.24 -7.08
C ALA A 98 0.98 7.44 -5.55
N ASP A 99 -0.17 7.89 -5.06
CA ASP A 99 -0.58 7.82 -3.66
C ASP A 99 -1.50 6.61 -3.46
N ILE A 100 -1.06 5.68 -2.61
CA ILE A 100 -1.72 4.36 -2.47
C ILE A 100 -2.13 4.15 -1.02
N THR A 101 -3.41 3.86 -0.80
CA THR A 101 -3.93 3.38 0.47
C THR A 101 -4.46 1.96 0.31
N ILE A 102 -4.02 1.04 1.17
CA ILE A 102 -4.31 -0.40 1.09
C ILE A 102 -4.82 -0.87 2.44
N GLU A 103 -5.91 -1.63 2.44
CA GLU A 103 -6.40 -2.37 3.60
C GLU A 103 -6.04 -3.85 3.46
N PHE A 104 -5.33 -4.42 4.44
CA PHE A 104 -4.70 -5.74 4.33
C PHE A 104 -4.53 -6.46 5.69
N SER A 105 -4.15 -7.75 5.65
CA SER A 105 -3.86 -8.54 6.87
C SER A 105 -2.38 -8.51 7.26
N THR A 106 -1.51 -8.92 6.33
CA THR A 106 -0.06 -9.01 6.56
C THR A 106 0.71 -8.51 5.33
N VAL A 107 1.93 -8.02 5.55
CA VAL A 107 2.82 -7.57 4.48
C VAL A 107 4.11 -8.37 4.52
N SER A 108 4.62 -8.72 3.34
CA SER A 108 5.94 -9.30 3.16
C SER A 108 6.61 -8.72 1.93
N VAL A 109 7.92 -8.93 1.81
CA VAL A 109 8.70 -8.49 0.67
C VAL A 109 9.35 -9.71 0.05
N LEU A 110 9.18 -9.89 -1.25
CA LEU A 110 9.86 -10.89 -2.06
C LEU A 110 10.96 -10.21 -2.89
N GLY A 111 12.10 -10.87 -3.05
CA GLY A 111 13.21 -10.46 -3.91
C GLY A 111 13.51 -11.49 -4.97
#